data_AF-A0A538BMN5-F1
#
_entry.id   AF-A0A538BMN5-F1
#
_cell.length_a   1.000
_cell.length_b   1.000
_cell.length_c   1.000
_cell.angle_alpha   90.00
_cell.angle_beta   90.00
_cell.angle_gamma   90.00
#
_symmetry.space_group_name_H-M   'P 1'
#
loop_
_entity.id
_entity.type
_entity.pdbx_description
1 polymer ?
#
loop_
_entity_poly.entity_id
_entity_poly.type
_entity_poly.pdbx_seq_one_letter_code
_entity_poly.pdbx_strand_id
1 'polypeptide(L)'
;MREAARKRALALEAVGPFATRDPADVRWLLCGRGRPVSAGSSPYTVSVDENRAQVLYQDIEAWRVVAEERWEELGYEAIPHPWFEPTPDLATACCLDELRLALGIEELDRYRAAGSDAADAAVEALGALRPELSELGAAGELAGRLAARGFTTPVVLVGGDRRAPVHRHPLPTGERLGRFALLAVTAEREG
;
A
#
# COMPACT_ATOMS: atom_id res chain seq x y z
N MET A 1 -5.58 10.15 -15.94
CA MET A 1 -6.02 9.46 -17.17
C MET A 1 -4.95 8.63 -17.89
N ARG A 2 -3.82 9.20 -18.37
CA ARG A 2 -2.87 8.45 -19.25
C ARG A 2 -2.30 7.17 -18.60
N GLU A 3 -1.89 7.23 -17.34
CA GLU A 3 -1.39 6.07 -16.60
C GLU A 3 -2.44 4.94 -16.49
N ALA A 4 -3.62 5.26 -15.95
CA ALA A 4 -4.72 4.29 -15.76
C ALA A 4 -5.16 3.64 -17.08
N ALA A 5 -5.27 4.42 -18.16
CA ALA A 5 -5.61 3.88 -19.48
C ALA A 5 -4.55 2.89 -19.98
N ARG A 6 -3.26 3.22 -19.83
CA ARG A 6 -2.14 2.36 -20.22
C ARG A 6 -2.13 1.05 -19.44
N LYS A 7 -2.29 1.11 -18.11
CA LYS A 7 -2.32 -0.07 -17.24
C LYS A 7 -3.48 -1.00 -17.59
N ARG A 8 -4.68 -0.45 -17.79
CA ARG A 8 -5.86 -1.24 -18.22
C ARG A 8 -5.64 -1.92 -19.56
N ALA A 9 -5.12 -1.21 -20.56
CA ALA A 9 -4.85 -1.78 -21.87
C ALA A 9 -3.84 -2.94 -21.78
N LEU A 10 -2.76 -2.74 -21.03
CA LEU A 10 -1.73 -3.76 -20.80
C LEU A 10 -2.26 -4.98 -20.04
N ALA A 11 -3.13 -4.77 -19.04
CA ALA A 11 -3.79 -5.87 -18.34
C ALA A 11 -4.78 -6.63 -19.24
N LEU A 12 -5.63 -5.92 -19.99
CA LEU A 12 -6.58 -6.53 -20.93
C LEU A 12 -5.86 -7.35 -22.01
N GLU A 13 -4.75 -6.86 -22.54
CA GLU A 13 -3.94 -7.58 -23.53
C GLU A 13 -3.36 -8.88 -22.93
N ALA A 14 -2.94 -8.85 -21.67
CA ALA A 14 -2.32 -9.98 -21.00
C ALA A 14 -3.31 -11.07 -20.56
N VAL A 15 -4.47 -10.68 -20.03
CA VAL A 15 -5.40 -11.63 -19.37
C VAL A 15 -6.83 -11.63 -19.92
N GLY A 16 -7.14 -10.79 -20.91
CA GLY A 16 -8.51 -10.58 -21.40
C GLY A 16 -9.38 -9.81 -20.39
N PRO A 17 -10.71 -9.80 -20.54
CA PRO A 17 -11.61 -9.21 -19.55
C PRO A 17 -11.46 -9.86 -18.18
N PHE A 18 -11.35 -9.04 -17.13
CA PHE A 18 -11.04 -9.52 -15.79
C PHE A 18 -11.72 -8.69 -14.72
N ALA A 19 -11.81 -9.27 -13.53
CA ALA A 19 -12.10 -8.53 -12.31
C ALA A 19 -11.23 -9.03 -11.17
N THR A 20 -10.70 -8.11 -10.36
CA THR A 20 -9.79 -8.40 -9.26
C THR A 20 -10.16 -7.65 -8.00
N ARG A 21 -9.98 -8.31 -6.87
CA ARG A 21 -10.09 -7.78 -5.51
C ARG A 21 -8.76 -7.84 -4.76
N ASP A 22 -7.69 -8.25 -5.45
CA ASP A 22 -6.35 -8.29 -4.86
C ASP A 22 -5.91 -6.86 -4.51
N PRO A 23 -5.47 -6.59 -3.27
CA PRO A 23 -5.13 -5.22 -2.85
C PRO A 23 -3.96 -4.59 -3.63
N ALA A 24 -3.02 -5.38 -4.15
CA ALA A 24 -1.91 -4.85 -4.93
C ALA A 24 -2.38 -4.52 -6.36
N ASP A 25 -3.17 -5.40 -6.96
CA ASP A 25 -3.75 -5.15 -8.29
C ASP A 25 -4.68 -3.95 -8.30
N VAL A 26 -5.57 -3.85 -7.30
CA VAL A 26 -6.51 -2.73 -7.15
C VAL A 26 -5.73 -1.41 -7.05
N ARG A 27 -4.73 -1.32 -6.17
CA ARG A 27 -3.92 -0.09 -6.02
C ARG A 27 -3.13 0.23 -7.29
N TRP A 28 -2.60 -0.78 -7.98
CA TRP A 28 -1.89 -0.58 -9.23
C TRP A 28 -2.80 -0.03 -10.34
N LEU A 29 -3.96 -0.65 -10.57
CA LEU A 29 -4.95 -0.22 -11.56
C LEU A 29 -5.50 1.17 -11.27
N LEU A 30 -5.71 1.49 -10.00
CA LEU A 30 -6.18 2.80 -9.53
C LEU A 30 -5.05 3.83 -9.36
N CYS A 31 -3.85 3.56 -9.89
CA CYS A 31 -2.72 4.49 -9.92
C CYS A 31 -2.34 5.04 -8.54
N GLY A 32 -2.35 4.17 -7.53
CA GLY A 32 -2.03 4.50 -6.14
C GLY A 32 -3.21 4.99 -5.31
N ARG A 33 -4.39 5.20 -5.92
CA ARG A 33 -5.64 5.43 -5.19
C ARG A 33 -6.18 4.14 -4.59
N GLY A 34 -7.24 4.26 -3.82
CA GLY A 34 -7.86 3.14 -3.13
C GLY A 34 -7.12 2.76 -1.85
N ARG A 35 -6.76 3.75 -1.03
CA ARG A 35 -6.08 3.51 0.24
C ARG A 35 -6.94 2.56 1.08
N PRO A 36 -6.40 1.39 1.51
CA PRO A 36 -7.23 0.42 2.18
C PRO A 36 -7.53 0.86 3.61
N VAL A 37 -8.75 0.56 4.08
CA VAL A 37 -9.15 0.75 5.49
C VAL A 37 -8.31 -0.12 6.42
N SER A 38 -7.93 -1.31 5.95
CA SER A 38 -7.06 -2.25 6.66
C SER A 38 -5.94 -2.72 5.74
N ALA A 39 -4.70 -2.68 6.22
CA ALA A 39 -3.56 -3.21 5.47
C ALA A 39 -3.81 -4.70 5.12
N GLY A 40 -3.75 -5.04 3.84
CA GLY A 40 -3.94 -6.42 3.35
C GLY A 40 -5.35 -6.78 2.86
N SER A 41 -6.31 -5.85 2.85
CA SER A 41 -7.60 -6.06 2.17
C SER A 41 -7.94 -4.90 1.25
N SER A 42 -8.71 -5.19 0.20
CA SER A 42 -9.33 -4.18 -0.65
C SER A 42 -10.84 -4.17 -0.39
N PRO A 43 -11.44 -3.02 -0.06
CA PRO A 43 -12.90 -2.88 -0.07
C PRO A 43 -13.46 -2.72 -1.49
N TYR A 44 -12.60 -2.76 -2.51
CA TYR A 44 -12.94 -2.53 -3.90
C TYR A 44 -12.69 -3.75 -4.77
N THR A 45 -13.56 -3.94 -5.76
CA THR A 45 -13.33 -4.85 -6.88
C THR A 45 -13.23 -4.03 -8.15
N VAL A 46 -12.10 -4.13 -8.85
CA VAL A 46 -11.91 -3.49 -10.16
C VAL A 46 -12.29 -4.50 -11.24
N SER A 47 -13.19 -4.11 -12.14
CA SER A 47 -13.60 -4.90 -13.31
C SER A 47 -13.26 -4.15 -14.59
N VAL A 48 -12.65 -4.82 -15.57
CA VAL A 48 -12.27 -4.22 -16.85
C VAL A 48 -12.62 -5.17 -17.99
N ASP A 49 -13.33 -4.66 -18.99
CA ASP A 49 -13.59 -5.32 -20.28
C ASP A 49 -13.25 -4.37 -21.45
N GLU A 50 -13.51 -4.80 -22.68
CA GLU A 50 -13.19 -4.04 -23.90
C GLU A 50 -13.92 -2.69 -24.00
N ASN A 51 -15.04 -2.51 -23.29
CA ASN A 51 -15.92 -1.36 -23.39
C ASN A 51 -15.96 -0.51 -22.12
N ARG A 52 -15.68 -1.12 -20.95
CA ARG A 52 -15.93 -0.52 -19.63
C ARG A 52 -14.82 -0.84 -18.65
N ALA A 53 -14.63 0.09 -17.72
CA ALA A 53 -13.82 -0.13 -16.53
C ALA A 53 -14.60 0.39 -15.34
N GLN A 54 -14.78 -0.46 -14.34
CA GLN A 54 -15.67 -0.22 -13.22
C GLN A 54 -14.96 -0.51 -11.91
N VAL A 55 -15.36 0.19 -10.85
CA VAL A 55 -14.91 -0.09 -9.48
C VAL A 55 -16.13 -0.28 -8.61
N LEU A 56 -16.34 -1.52 -8.18
CA LEU A 56 -17.36 -1.87 -7.20
C LEU A 56 -16.88 -1.48 -5.81
N TYR A 57 -17.71 -0.82 -5.02
CA TYR A 57 -17.41 -0.43 -3.64
C TYR A 57 -18.66 -0.48 -2.77
N GLN A 58 -18.46 -0.51 -1.45
CA GLN A 58 -19.57 -0.53 -0.48
C GLN A 58 -20.19 0.87 -0.34
N ASP A 59 -21.51 0.98 -0.51
CA ASP A 59 -22.24 2.25 -0.57
C ASP A 59 -22.13 3.10 0.72
N ILE A 60 -21.86 2.47 1.87
CA ILE A 60 -21.53 3.16 3.12
C ILE A 60 -20.31 4.09 2.99
N GLU A 61 -19.41 3.80 2.06
CA GLU A 61 -18.20 4.59 1.77
C GLU A 61 -18.44 5.68 0.70
N ALA A 62 -19.66 5.82 0.15
CA ALA A 62 -19.90 6.65 -1.04
C ALA A 62 -19.46 8.11 -0.88
N TRP A 63 -19.69 8.71 0.29
CA TRP A 63 -19.29 10.09 0.55
C TRP A 63 -17.78 10.27 0.47
N ARG A 64 -17.02 9.30 1.00
CA ARG A 64 -15.56 9.30 0.94
C ARG A 64 -15.07 9.00 -0.47
N VAL A 65 -15.61 7.96 -1.11
CA VAL A 65 -15.21 7.54 -2.46
C VAL A 65 -15.40 8.67 -3.47
N VAL A 66 -16.55 9.34 -3.46
CA VAL A 66 -16.83 10.45 -4.38
C VAL A 66 -15.90 11.64 -4.14
N ALA A 67 -15.61 11.97 -2.87
CA ALA A 67 -14.77 13.11 -2.54
C ALA A 67 -13.27 12.86 -2.75
N GLU A 68 -12.78 11.68 -2.38
CA GLU A 68 -11.36 11.39 -2.24
C GLU A 68 -10.82 10.54 -3.40
N GLU A 69 -11.57 9.52 -3.84
CA GLU A 69 -11.07 8.53 -4.79
C GLU A 69 -11.21 8.98 -6.24
N ARG A 70 -12.26 9.75 -6.57
CA ARG A 70 -12.44 10.49 -7.84
C ARG A 70 -12.15 9.67 -9.10
N TRP A 71 -12.55 8.39 -9.11
CA TRP A 71 -12.15 7.41 -10.14
C TRP A 71 -12.61 7.77 -11.55
N GLU A 72 -13.60 8.65 -11.71
CA GLU A 72 -13.98 9.24 -12.98
C GLU A 72 -12.80 9.95 -13.66
N GLU A 73 -11.87 10.53 -12.91
CA GLU A 73 -10.63 11.15 -13.43
C GLU A 73 -9.60 10.13 -13.95
N LEU A 74 -9.78 8.86 -13.58
CA LEU A 74 -9.02 7.72 -14.08
C LEU A 74 -9.79 7.00 -15.21
N GLY A 75 -11.02 7.42 -15.48
CA GLY A 75 -11.91 6.85 -16.50
C GLY A 75 -12.59 5.57 -16.04
N TYR A 76 -12.83 5.39 -14.73
CA TYR A 76 -13.63 4.29 -14.21
C TYR A 76 -15.02 4.78 -13.81
N GLU A 77 -16.00 3.90 -13.95
CA GLU A 77 -17.34 4.07 -13.39
C GLU A 77 -17.40 3.50 -11.96
N ALA A 78 -17.85 4.30 -11.00
CA ALA A 78 -18.00 3.86 -9.62
C ALA A 78 -19.36 3.16 -9.45
N ILE A 79 -19.35 1.89 -9.04
CA ILE A 79 -20.55 1.08 -8.85
C ILE A 79 -20.76 0.86 -7.34
N PRO A 80 -21.75 1.51 -6.71
CA PRO A 80 -22.08 1.23 -5.32
C PRO A 80 -22.79 -0.12 -5.19
N HIS A 81 -22.51 -0.84 -4.11
CA HIS A 81 -23.21 -2.05 -3.69
C HIS A 81 -23.64 -1.92 -2.22
N PRO A 82 -24.84 -2.37 -1.83
CA PRO A 82 -25.30 -2.28 -0.45
C PRO A 82 -24.38 -2.99 0.55
N TRP A 83 -23.84 -2.24 1.51
CA TRP A 83 -22.86 -2.76 2.50
C TRP A 83 -23.33 -3.91 3.39
N PHE A 84 -24.64 -4.07 3.53
CA PHE A 84 -25.26 -5.13 4.34
C PHE A 84 -25.51 -6.41 3.54
N GLU A 85 -25.28 -6.40 2.23
CA GLU A 85 -25.38 -7.58 1.38
C GLU A 85 -24.01 -8.25 1.21
N PRO A 86 -23.98 -9.56 0.90
CA PRO A 86 -22.74 -10.21 0.52
C PRO A 86 -22.08 -9.50 -0.66
N THR A 87 -20.78 -9.23 -0.57
CA THR A 87 -20.04 -8.65 -1.69
C THR A 87 -20.15 -9.57 -2.91
N PRO A 88 -20.58 -9.06 -4.07
CA PRO A 88 -20.63 -9.84 -5.30
C PRO A 88 -19.28 -10.50 -5.61
N ASP A 89 -19.31 -11.81 -5.85
CA ASP A 89 -18.13 -12.54 -6.29
C ASP A 89 -17.95 -12.35 -7.80
N LEU A 90 -17.32 -11.23 -8.15
CA LEU A 90 -16.96 -10.90 -9.53
C LEU A 90 -15.52 -11.29 -9.84
N ALA A 91 -14.73 -11.68 -8.84
CA ALA A 91 -13.30 -11.88 -9.01
C ALA A 91 -13.03 -13.05 -9.97
N THR A 92 -12.26 -12.76 -11.02
CA THR A 92 -11.79 -13.76 -11.97
C THR A 92 -10.42 -14.29 -11.53
N ALA A 93 -10.07 -15.50 -11.96
CA ALA A 93 -8.70 -15.99 -11.84
C ALA A 93 -7.80 -15.25 -12.84
N CYS A 94 -7.41 -14.00 -12.52
CA CYS A 94 -6.41 -13.23 -13.24
C CYS A 94 -5.15 -13.07 -12.38
N CYS A 95 -3.98 -13.05 -13.01
CA CYS A 95 -2.71 -12.79 -12.35
C CYS A 95 -2.03 -11.61 -13.03
N LEU A 96 -1.88 -10.49 -12.31
CA LEU A 96 -1.25 -9.28 -12.83
C LEU A 96 0.15 -9.04 -12.26
N ASP A 97 0.67 -9.96 -11.44
CA ASP A 97 1.92 -9.81 -10.70
C ASP A 97 3.10 -9.41 -11.59
N GLU A 98 3.29 -10.10 -12.72
CA GLU A 98 4.40 -9.82 -13.65
C GLU A 98 4.31 -8.42 -14.26
N LEU A 99 3.09 -7.92 -14.49
CA LEU A 99 2.84 -6.61 -15.06
C LEU A 99 3.21 -5.47 -14.09
N ARG A 100 3.24 -5.77 -12.79
CA ARG A 100 3.55 -4.81 -11.71
C ARG A 100 5.03 -4.74 -11.37
N LEU A 101 5.87 -5.62 -11.92
CA LEU A 101 7.32 -5.64 -11.65
C LEU A 101 8.06 -4.47 -12.33
N ALA A 102 7.55 -3.99 -13.47
CA ALA A 102 8.15 -2.89 -14.21
C ALA A 102 7.36 -1.58 -13.96
N LEU A 103 7.97 -0.65 -13.24
CA LEU A 103 7.35 0.64 -12.93
C LEU A 103 7.32 1.55 -14.17
N GLY A 104 6.15 2.11 -14.45
CA GLY A 104 5.98 3.21 -15.39
C GLY A 104 6.61 4.51 -14.88
N ILE A 105 6.65 5.55 -15.72
CA ILE A 105 7.28 6.83 -15.35
C ILE A 105 6.59 7.50 -14.15
N GLU A 106 5.25 7.49 -14.13
CA GLU A 106 4.47 8.07 -13.04
C GLU A 106 4.68 7.31 -11.72
N GLU A 107 4.85 5.99 -11.80
CA GLU A 107 5.14 5.14 -10.64
C GLU A 107 6.56 5.33 -10.13
N LEU A 108 7.55 5.48 -11.03
CA LEU A 108 8.92 5.81 -10.66
C LEU A 108 9.02 7.13 -9.93
N ASP A 109 8.28 8.14 -10.37
CA ASP A 109 8.26 9.46 -9.73
C ASP A 109 7.66 9.37 -8.31
N ARG A 110 6.52 8.68 -8.15
CA ARG A 110 5.94 8.41 -6.82
C ARG A 110 6.88 7.60 -5.93
N TYR A 111 7.50 6.55 -6.46
CA TYR A 111 8.43 5.68 -5.73
C TYR A 111 9.66 6.44 -5.24
N ARG A 112 10.24 7.32 -6.06
CA ARG A 112 11.39 8.16 -5.65
C ARG A 112 11.01 9.17 -4.57
N ALA A 113 9.88 9.85 -4.72
CA ALA A 113 9.39 10.77 -3.72
C ALA A 113 9.10 10.04 -2.39
N ALA A 114 8.45 8.88 -2.45
CA ALA A 114 8.21 8.01 -1.31
C ALA A 114 9.51 7.53 -0.66
N GLY A 115 10.51 7.12 -1.45
CA GLY A 115 11.82 6.72 -0.93
C GLY A 115 12.52 7.84 -0.19
N SER A 116 12.48 9.06 -0.72
CA SER A 116 13.06 10.24 -0.05
C SER A 116 12.38 10.52 1.29
N ASP A 117 11.04 10.59 1.31
CA ASP A 117 10.28 10.87 2.53
C ASP A 117 10.45 9.78 3.59
N ALA A 118 10.55 8.52 3.18
CA ALA A 118 10.79 7.40 4.08
C ALA A 118 12.21 7.46 4.68
N ALA A 119 13.21 7.85 3.89
CA ALA A 119 14.58 8.05 4.37
C ALA A 119 14.63 9.19 5.40
N ASP A 120 13.98 10.32 5.13
CA ASP A 120 13.91 11.46 6.06
C ASP A 120 13.23 11.05 7.38
N ALA A 121 12.12 10.31 7.30
CA ALA A 121 11.44 9.78 8.49
C ALA A 121 12.34 8.87 9.32
N ALA A 122 13.13 8.01 8.66
CA ALA A 122 14.06 7.10 9.33
C ALA A 122 15.21 7.88 10.00
N VAL A 123 15.80 8.87 9.32
CA VAL A 123 16.86 9.72 9.89
C VAL A 123 16.35 10.45 11.13
N GLU A 124 15.15 11.02 11.06
CA GLU A 124 14.54 11.65 12.22
C GLU A 124 14.26 10.67 13.37
N ALA A 125 13.78 9.46 13.07
CA ALA A 125 13.58 8.41 14.07
C ALA A 125 14.88 8.08 14.78
N LEU A 126 15.97 7.89 14.02
CA LEU A 126 17.30 7.60 14.56
C LEU A 126 17.79 8.71 15.50
N GLY A 127 17.51 9.97 15.20
CA GLY A 127 17.84 11.11 16.08
C GLY A 127 17.13 11.10 17.43
N ALA A 128 15.96 10.47 17.52
CA ALA A 128 15.18 10.34 18.76
C ALA A 128 15.61 9.13 19.62
N LEU A 129 16.30 8.14 19.06
CA LEU A 129 16.64 6.91 19.78
C LEU A 129 17.65 7.14 20.89
N ARG A 130 17.50 6.39 21.99
CA ARG A 130 18.41 6.37 23.14
C ARG A 130 18.69 4.91 23.54
N PRO A 131 19.88 4.59 24.09
CA PRO A 131 20.19 3.22 24.53
C PRO A 131 19.16 2.61 25.49
N GLU A 132 18.49 3.46 26.27
CA GLU A 132 17.49 3.08 27.26
C GLU A 132 16.12 2.75 26.67
N LEU A 133 15.87 3.19 25.43
CA LEU A 133 14.61 2.94 24.74
C LEU A 133 14.47 1.43 24.48
N SER A 134 13.24 0.93 24.57
CA SER A 134 12.95 -0.44 24.15
C SER A 134 12.95 -0.54 22.62
N GLU A 135 13.14 -1.75 22.11
CA GLU A 135 12.98 -2.04 20.69
C GLU A 135 11.58 -1.69 20.20
N LEU A 136 10.54 -1.98 21.01
CA LEU A 136 9.16 -1.55 20.74
C LEU A 136 9.02 -0.03 20.65
N GLY A 137 9.68 0.71 21.55
CA GLY A 137 9.67 2.18 21.51
C GLY A 137 10.33 2.72 20.25
N ALA A 138 11.46 2.13 19.84
CA ALA A 138 12.13 2.50 18.60
C ALA A 138 11.32 2.16 17.35
N ALA A 139 10.63 1.01 17.36
CA ALA A 139 9.70 0.64 16.30
C ALA A 139 8.55 1.64 16.21
N GLY A 140 8.02 2.08 17.35
CA GLY A 140 6.99 3.13 17.43
C GLY A 140 7.44 4.48 16.89
N GLU A 141 8.67 4.92 17.22
CA GLU A 141 9.26 6.15 16.66
C GLU A 141 9.34 6.10 15.12
N LEU A 142 9.86 4.99 14.58
CA LEU A 142 10.00 4.81 13.14
C LEU A 142 8.63 4.74 12.44
N ALA A 143 7.73 3.89 12.93
CA ALA A 143 6.41 3.70 12.35
C ALA A 143 5.56 4.98 12.45
N GLY A 144 5.61 5.69 13.57
CA GLY A 144 4.85 6.93 13.77
C GLY A 144 5.27 8.04 12.81
N ARG A 145 6.56 8.19 12.55
CA ARG A 145 7.08 9.20 11.60
C ARG A 145 6.76 8.89 10.15
N LEU A 146 6.76 7.60 9.79
CA LEU A 146 6.30 7.14 8.48
C LEU A 146 4.80 7.34 8.34
N ALA A 147 4.01 6.97 9.34
CA ALA A 147 2.56 7.18 9.35
C ALA A 147 2.18 8.65 9.24
N ALA A 148 2.91 9.56 9.91
CA ALA A 148 2.73 11.01 9.78
C ALA A 148 2.97 11.55 8.36
N ARG A 149 3.69 10.79 7.52
CA ARG A 149 3.95 11.08 6.10
C ARG A 149 3.06 10.26 5.15
N GLY A 150 2.01 9.63 5.68
CA GLY A 150 1.02 8.89 4.90
C GLY A 150 1.42 7.46 4.54
N PHE A 151 2.50 6.92 5.10
CA PHE A 151 2.89 5.52 4.85
C PHE A 151 2.10 4.54 5.69
N THR A 152 1.88 3.36 5.13
CA THR A 152 1.59 2.13 5.89
C THR A 152 2.88 1.34 6.06
N THR A 153 3.09 0.71 7.22
CA THR A 153 4.31 -0.06 7.50
C THR A 153 3.99 -1.53 7.79
N PRO A 154 3.83 -2.40 6.77
CA PRO A 154 3.50 -3.81 6.97
C PRO A 154 4.54 -4.58 7.77
N VAL A 155 5.81 -4.14 7.72
CA VAL A 155 6.92 -4.78 8.42
C VAL A 155 7.73 -3.72 9.15
N VAL A 156 7.92 -3.90 10.45
CA VAL A 156 8.86 -3.11 11.27
C VAL A 156 9.67 -4.08 12.12
N LEU A 157 10.98 -4.08 11.93
CA LEU A 157 11.94 -4.93 12.62
C LEU A 157 12.90 -4.07 13.42
N VAL A 158 13.11 -4.43 14.68
CA VAL A 158 14.05 -3.74 15.57
C VAL A 158 14.72 -4.75 16.48
N GLY A 159 16.05 -4.70 16.51
CA GLY A 159 16.87 -5.47 17.46
C GLY A 159 17.91 -4.57 18.12
N GLY A 160 18.01 -4.63 19.44
CA GLY A 160 19.08 -4.00 20.22
C GLY A 160 20.38 -4.80 20.20
N ASP A 161 21.39 -4.32 20.92
CA ASP A 161 22.78 -4.82 20.88
C ASP A 161 22.92 -6.32 21.22
N ARG A 162 22.04 -6.83 22.09
CA ARG A 162 21.96 -8.25 22.45
C ARG A 162 21.28 -9.11 21.39
N ARG A 163 20.34 -8.55 20.64
CA ARG A 163 19.43 -9.31 19.76
C ARG A 163 19.77 -9.20 18.28
N ALA A 164 20.19 -8.02 17.81
CA ALA A 164 20.53 -7.77 16.41
C ALA A 164 21.63 -8.70 15.85
N PRO A 165 22.70 -9.08 16.61
CA PRO A 165 23.71 -10.00 16.09
C PRO A 165 23.21 -11.46 15.94
N VAL A 166 22.15 -11.83 16.67
CA VAL A 166 21.66 -13.22 16.75
C VAL A 166 20.48 -13.46 15.80
N HIS A 167 19.68 -12.44 15.53
CA HIS A 167 18.49 -12.54 14.69
C HIS A 167 18.63 -11.73 13.40
N ARG A 168 18.39 -12.37 12.25
CA ARG A 168 18.35 -11.67 10.95
C ARG A 168 17.10 -10.80 10.77
N HIS A 169 16.00 -11.17 11.43
CA HIS A 169 14.72 -10.45 11.38
C HIS A 169 14.17 -10.27 12.80
N PRO A 170 14.78 -9.41 13.63
CA PRO A 170 14.36 -9.25 15.01
C PRO A 170 13.00 -8.55 15.06
N LEU A 171 11.95 -9.28 15.44
CA LEU A 171 10.69 -8.65 15.85
C LEU A 171 10.96 -7.83 17.13
N PRO A 172 10.46 -6.59 17.22
CA PRO A 172 10.69 -5.72 18.37
C PRO A 172 10.14 -6.34 19.67
N THR A 173 10.87 -6.18 20.78
CA THR A 173 10.43 -6.62 22.11
C THR A 173 10.54 -5.50 23.14
N GLY A 174 10.29 -5.83 24.41
CA GLY A 174 10.53 -4.91 25.53
C GLY A 174 12.01 -4.72 25.88
N GLU A 175 12.93 -5.48 25.29
CA GLU A 175 14.38 -5.33 25.51
C GLU A 175 14.87 -3.94 25.09
N ARG A 176 15.94 -3.47 25.76
CA ARG A 176 16.56 -2.17 25.48
C ARG A 176 17.44 -2.23 24.23
N LEU A 177 17.57 -1.11 23.54
CA LEU A 177 18.46 -0.99 22.38
C LEU A 177 19.93 -1.16 22.74
N GLY A 178 20.38 -0.58 23.86
CA GLY A 178 21.79 -0.59 24.22
C GLY A 178 22.65 0.24 23.25
N ARG A 179 23.89 -0.19 23.01
CA ARG A 179 24.88 0.63 22.27
C ARG A 179 24.81 0.50 20.74
N PHE A 180 23.99 -0.42 20.24
CA PHE A 180 23.86 -0.74 18.82
C PHE A 180 22.42 -1.18 18.56
N ALA A 181 21.83 -0.76 17.44
CA ALA A 181 20.52 -1.22 17.04
C ALA A 181 20.48 -1.50 15.53
N LEU A 182 19.73 -2.52 15.15
CA LEU A 182 19.30 -2.77 13.78
C LEU A 182 17.84 -2.37 13.68
N LEU A 183 17.51 -1.54 12.70
CA LEU A 183 16.15 -1.17 12.34
C LEU A 183 15.95 -1.47 10.85
N ALA A 184 14.83 -2.11 10.51
CA ALA A 184 14.41 -2.32 9.12
C ALA A 184 12.90 -2.15 8.99
N VAL A 185 12.44 -1.54 7.91
CA VAL A 185 11.02 -1.25 7.68
C VAL A 185 10.66 -1.45 6.22
N THR A 186 9.49 -2.04 5.99
CA THR A 186 8.79 -1.96 4.70
C THR A 186 7.75 -0.87 4.84
N ALA A 187 7.75 0.11 3.94
CA ALA A 187 6.81 1.22 3.93
C ALA A 187 6.16 1.35 2.55
N GLU A 188 4.84 1.53 2.52
CA GLU A 188 4.03 1.64 1.32
C GLU A 188 3.26 2.97 1.31
N ARG A 189 3.24 3.65 0.16
CA ARG A 189 2.46 4.87 -0.08
C ARG A 189 2.16 5.01 -1.57
N GLU A 190 0.88 5.23 -1.91
CA GLU A 190 0.42 5.50 -3.28
C GLU A 190 0.72 4.42 -4.33
N GLY A 191 0.58 3.14 -3.94
CA GLY A 191 0.70 2.00 -4.84
C GLY A 191 2.02 1.27 -4.67
#